data_AF-A0A0F6AA20-F1
#
_entry.id   AF-A0A0F6AA20-F1
#
_cell.length_a   1.000
_cell.length_b   1.000
_cell.length_c   1.000
_cell.angle_alpha   90.00
_cell.angle_beta   90.00
_cell.angle_gamma   90.00
#
_symmetry.space_group_name_H-M   'P 1'
#
loop_
_entity.id
_entity.type
_entity.pdbx_description
1 polymer ?
#
loop_
_entity_poly.entity_id
_entity_poly.type
_entity_poly.pdbx_seq_one_letter_code
_entity_poly.pdbx_strand_id
1 'polypeptide(L)'
;MDLQKQKQRPKLPTQWSTSYVSYWQPMQPEDHITSGYCWFDYTRNVCRIDGLFNPWSEEKTGHRLWMSEIMYPATNESFKSKVAYGREHMDKQSTFEEQVLNDEVDPCHELILTQDVLELCDAQFQGTCEVLGFEADIWHFQRPNGKGPATYYFKADTNQLLRMVTGDPQKMASVRDFPNFNTREIDPDIFQHVPLKQPE
;
A
#
# COMPACT_ATOMS: atom_id res chain seq x y z
N MET A 1 -3.16 -23.60 31.61
CA MET A 1 -2.30 -23.70 30.42
C MET A 1 -3.17 -23.28 29.25
N ASP A 2 -3.18 -21.97 28.97
CA ASP A 2 -4.01 -21.45 27.88
C ASP A 2 -3.39 -21.90 26.56
N LEU A 3 -4.06 -22.87 25.94
CA LEU A 3 -4.00 -23.07 24.51
C LEU A 3 -4.40 -21.73 23.89
N GLN A 4 -3.41 -20.89 23.58
CA GLN A 4 -3.56 -19.94 22.47
C GLN A 4 -4.05 -20.79 21.31
N LYS A 5 -5.38 -20.77 21.06
CA LYS A 5 -5.96 -21.37 19.87
C LYS A 5 -5.11 -20.87 18.73
N GLN A 6 -4.35 -21.74 18.08
CA GLN A 6 -3.61 -21.39 16.88
C GLN A 6 -4.66 -21.04 15.83
N LYS A 7 -5.00 -19.74 15.76
CA LYS A 7 -5.88 -19.23 14.73
C LYS A 7 -5.15 -19.47 13.41
N GLN A 8 -5.87 -19.95 12.40
CA GLN A 8 -5.28 -20.15 11.09
C GLN A 8 -4.97 -18.79 10.47
N ARG A 9 -3.75 -18.62 9.96
CA ARG A 9 -3.34 -17.41 9.24
C ARG A 9 -4.17 -17.32 7.94
N PRO A 10 -4.98 -16.26 7.75
CA PRO A 10 -5.75 -16.13 6.51
C PRO A 10 -4.82 -15.76 5.34
N LYS A 11 -5.09 -16.33 4.17
CA LYS A 11 -4.58 -15.80 2.89
C LYS A 11 -5.51 -14.70 2.40
N LEU A 12 -4.95 -13.64 1.84
CA LEU A 12 -5.72 -12.60 1.18
C LEU A 12 -6.60 -13.22 0.06
N PRO A 13 -7.75 -12.61 -0.27
CA PRO A 13 -8.60 -13.07 -1.37
C PRO A 13 -7.81 -13.12 -2.67
N THR A 14 -8.19 -14.03 -3.57
CA THR A 14 -7.52 -14.21 -4.86
C THR A 14 -7.46 -12.92 -5.70
N GLN A 15 -8.53 -12.12 -5.63
CA GLN A 15 -8.58 -10.77 -6.15
C GLN A 15 -9.23 -9.86 -5.11
N TRP A 16 -8.70 -8.65 -4.99
CA TRP A 16 -9.32 -7.62 -4.16
C TRP A 16 -8.91 -6.22 -4.60
N SER A 17 -9.75 -5.26 -4.27
CA SER A 17 -9.48 -3.85 -4.50
C SER A 17 -10.12 -2.99 -3.41
N THR A 18 -9.57 -1.80 -3.21
CA THR A 18 -9.99 -0.88 -2.15
C THR A 18 -9.41 0.50 -2.40
N SER A 19 -10.08 1.54 -1.92
CA SER A 19 -9.39 2.79 -1.62
C SER A 19 -8.45 2.56 -0.44
N TYR A 20 -7.44 3.41 -0.30
CA TYR A 20 -6.59 3.42 0.87
C TYR A 20 -6.42 4.82 1.43
N VAL A 21 -6.14 4.89 2.74
CA VAL A 21 -5.63 6.09 3.40
C VAL A 21 -4.26 5.74 3.98
N SER A 22 -3.22 6.46 3.59
CA SER A 22 -1.82 6.23 3.99
C SER A 22 -1.34 7.37 4.87
N TYR A 23 -0.76 7.04 6.02
CA TYR A 23 -0.26 7.99 7.01
C TYR A 23 0.86 7.38 7.87
N TRP A 24 1.29 8.10 8.91
CA TRP A 24 2.38 7.72 9.79
C TRP A 24 1.96 7.68 11.25
N GLN A 25 2.66 6.88 12.06
CA GLN A 25 2.47 6.80 13.50
C GLN A 25 3.80 6.66 14.24
N PRO A 26 4.15 7.60 15.15
CA PRO A 26 3.51 8.91 15.33
C PRO A 26 3.68 9.80 14.10
N MET A 27 2.70 10.69 13.82
CA MET A 27 2.82 11.70 12.76
C MET A 27 3.86 12.76 13.13
N GLN A 28 4.83 13.00 12.26
CA GLN A 28 5.76 14.12 12.32
C GLN A 28 5.28 15.31 11.46
N PRO A 29 5.83 16.54 11.64
CA PRO A 29 5.41 17.72 10.87
C PRO A 29 5.51 17.58 9.35
N GLU A 30 6.51 16.83 8.87
CA GLU A 30 6.75 16.57 7.45
C GLU A 30 5.93 15.40 6.89
N ASP A 31 5.27 14.62 7.75
CA ASP A 31 4.48 13.48 7.33
C ASP A 31 3.16 13.92 6.69
N HIS A 32 2.70 13.12 5.75
CA HIS A 32 1.47 13.39 5.01
C HIS A 32 0.44 12.29 5.24
N ILE A 33 -0.83 12.71 5.29
CA ILE A 33 -1.97 11.82 5.10
C ILE A 33 -2.36 11.92 3.63
N THR A 34 -2.26 10.81 2.91
CA THR A 34 -2.63 10.70 1.50
C THR A 34 -3.71 9.64 1.32
N SER A 35 -4.40 9.68 0.19
CA SER A 35 -5.34 8.64 -0.21
C SER A 35 -5.11 8.24 -1.66
N GLY A 36 -5.64 7.08 -2.01
CA GLY A 36 -5.56 6.52 -3.34
C GLY A 36 -6.43 5.29 -3.49
N TYR A 37 -6.16 4.50 -4.51
CA TYR A 37 -6.84 3.24 -4.78
C TYR A 37 -5.83 2.16 -5.17
N CYS A 38 -6.10 0.91 -4.79
CA CYS A 38 -5.27 -0.21 -5.17
C CYS A 38 -6.09 -1.43 -5.59
N TRP A 39 -5.47 -2.24 -6.45
CA TRP A 39 -6.00 -3.48 -7.01
C TRP A 39 -4.93 -4.56 -6.93
N PHE A 40 -5.32 -5.75 -6.51
CA PHE A 40 -4.46 -6.92 -6.44
C PHE A 40 -5.16 -8.10 -7.11
N ASP A 41 -4.51 -8.71 -8.09
CA ASP A 41 -4.94 -9.98 -8.70
C ASP A 41 -3.80 -10.99 -8.60
N TYR A 42 -3.92 -11.91 -7.65
CA TYR A 42 -2.93 -12.95 -7.40
C TYR A 42 -2.98 -14.08 -8.42
N THR A 43 -4.08 -14.25 -9.17
CA THR A 43 -4.12 -15.24 -10.28
C THR A 43 -3.22 -14.85 -11.43
N ARG A 44 -3.10 -13.54 -11.67
CA ARG A 44 -2.25 -12.95 -12.72
C ARG A 44 -0.90 -12.48 -12.18
N ASN A 45 -0.70 -12.57 -10.87
CA ASN A 45 0.47 -12.05 -10.18
C ASN A 45 0.74 -10.58 -10.54
N VAL A 46 -0.28 -9.73 -10.39
CA VAL A 46 -0.23 -8.30 -10.75
C VAL A 46 -0.91 -7.45 -9.67
N CYS A 47 -0.40 -6.23 -9.44
CA CYS A 47 -1.11 -5.23 -8.65
C CYS A 47 -0.96 -3.84 -9.26
N ARG A 48 -1.90 -2.94 -8.94
CA ARG A 48 -1.86 -1.53 -9.29
C ARG A 48 -2.11 -0.66 -8.08
N ILE A 49 -1.38 0.44 -7.95
CA ILE A 49 -1.56 1.43 -6.89
C ILE A 49 -1.54 2.82 -7.51
N ASP A 50 -2.60 3.58 -7.28
CA ASP A 50 -2.76 4.94 -7.77
C ASP A 50 -2.96 5.90 -6.60
N GLY A 51 -2.16 6.95 -6.51
CA GLY A 51 -2.33 8.01 -5.51
C GLY A 51 -1.15 8.95 -5.37
N LEU A 52 -1.26 9.88 -4.43
CA LEU A 52 -0.10 10.69 -4.02
C LEU A 52 0.91 9.79 -3.30
N PHE A 53 2.14 9.79 -3.79
CA PHE A 53 3.22 8.96 -3.28
C PHE A 53 3.54 9.35 -1.82
N ASN A 54 3.65 8.36 -0.94
CA ASN A 54 3.85 8.58 0.49
C ASN A 54 4.80 7.51 1.06
N PRO A 55 6.00 7.89 1.54
CA PRO A 55 6.48 9.27 1.73
C PRO A 55 7.03 9.90 0.45
N TRP A 56 6.90 11.21 0.31
CA TRP A 56 7.55 12.01 -0.73
C TRP A 56 7.98 13.37 -0.19
N SER A 57 9.27 13.71 -0.28
CA SER A 57 9.78 14.96 0.27
C SER A 57 9.68 16.08 -0.77
N GLU A 58 8.67 16.94 -0.64
CA GLU A 58 8.49 18.12 -1.50
C GLU A 58 9.72 19.06 -1.41
N GLU A 59 10.29 19.24 -0.21
CA GLU A 59 11.48 20.08 0.00
C GLU A 59 12.70 19.61 -0.80
N LYS A 60 12.93 18.29 -0.85
CA LYS A 60 14.09 17.71 -1.56
C LYS A 60 13.89 17.63 -3.07
N THR A 61 12.66 17.52 -3.53
CA THR A 61 12.33 17.21 -4.94
C THR A 61 11.75 18.40 -5.69
N GLY A 62 11.32 19.45 -4.98
CA GLY A 62 10.68 20.64 -5.53
C GLY A 62 9.21 20.45 -5.92
N HIS A 63 8.62 19.28 -5.69
CA HIS A 63 7.23 18.98 -6.08
C HIS A 63 6.61 17.88 -5.23
N ARG A 64 5.28 17.78 -5.25
CA ARG A 64 4.55 16.59 -4.80
C ARG A 64 4.39 15.62 -5.96
N LEU A 65 4.38 14.32 -5.68
CA LEU A 65 4.30 13.29 -6.71
C LEU A 65 2.96 12.55 -6.62
N TRP A 66 2.18 12.60 -7.70
CA TRP A 66 1.15 11.59 -7.97
C TRP A 66 1.77 10.49 -8.85
N MET A 67 1.44 9.23 -8.55
CA MET A 67 1.93 8.09 -9.31
C MET A 67 0.85 7.02 -9.46
N SER A 68 0.79 6.42 -10.64
CA SER A 68 0.15 5.14 -10.90
C SER A 68 1.24 4.11 -11.18
N GLU A 69 1.34 3.09 -10.35
CA GLU A 69 2.30 1.99 -10.52
C GLU A 69 1.57 0.68 -10.75
N ILE A 70 1.95 -0.04 -11.81
CA ILE A 70 1.49 -1.40 -12.11
C ILE A 70 2.70 -2.33 -11.99
N MET A 71 2.60 -3.34 -11.13
CA MET A 71 3.67 -4.30 -10.84
C MET A 71 3.40 -5.63 -11.53
N TYR A 72 4.33 -6.08 -12.37
CA TYR A 72 4.33 -7.37 -13.06
C TYR A 72 5.55 -8.22 -12.68
N PRO A 73 5.58 -8.85 -11.50
CA PRO A 73 6.66 -9.76 -11.14
C PRO A 73 6.91 -10.89 -12.15
N ALA A 74 5.87 -11.33 -12.87
CA ALA A 74 6.00 -12.35 -13.91
C ALA A 74 6.91 -11.93 -15.09
N THR A 75 6.98 -10.63 -15.40
CA THR A 75 7.87 -10.07 -16.44
C THR A 75 9.08 -9.34 -15.85
N ASN A 76 9.22 -9.34 -14.52
CA ASN A 76 10.25 -8.62 -13.78
C ASN A 76 10.20 -7.09 -13.93
N GLU A 77 9.02 -6.52 -14.18
CA GLU A 77 8.86 -5.10 -14.50
C GLU A 77 7.76 -4.46 -13.65
N SER A 78 7.96 -3.21 -13.23
CA SER A 78 6.87 -2.31 -12.85
C SER A 78 6.86 -1.08 -13.73
N PHE A 79 5.67 -0.61 -14.10
CA PHE A 79 5.46 0.56 -14.93
C PHE A 79 4.91 1.69 -14.07
N LYS A 80 5.55 2.85 -14.12
CA LYS A 80 5.23 4.01 -13.28
C LYS A 80 4.91 5.22 -14.14
N SER A 81 3.64 5.62 -14.15
CA SER A 81 3.20 6.89 -14.73
C SER A 81 3.15 7.95 -13.64
N LYS A 82 3.73 9.13 -13.91
CA LYS A 82 4.05 10.11 -12.87
C LYS A 82 3.61 11.52 -13.26
N VAL A 83 3.03 12.24 -12.31
CA VAL A 83 2.70 13.67 -12.44
C VAL A 83 3.30 14.41 -11.24
N ALA A 84 4.18 15.37 -11.52
CA ALA A 84 4.74 16.27 -10.53
C ALA A 84 3.83 17.48 -10.35
N TYR A 85 3.58 17.88 -9.11
CA TYR A 85 2.88 19.12 -8.76
C TYR A 85 3.85 20.03 -8.03
N GLY A 86 4.44 20.97 -8.76
CA GLY A 86 5.36 21.98 -8.23
C GLY A 86 4.61 23.24 -7.81
N ARG A 87 5.21 24.06 -6.94
CA ARG A 87 4.70 25.39 -6.60
C ARG A 87 5.86 26.35 -6.36
N GLU A 88 5.66 27.63 -6.66
CA GLU A 88 6.72 28.65 -6.57
C GLU A 88 7.21 28.86 -5.12
N HIS A 89 6.29 28.80 -4.15
CA HIS A 89 6.59 29.09 -2.76
C HIS A 89 5.94 28.09 -1.81
N MET A 90 6.71 27.51 -0.88
CA MET A 90 6.21 26.50 0.05
C MET A 90 5.66 27.08 1.35
N ASP A 91 6.07 28.29 1.72
CA ASP A 91 5.83 28.99 2.98
C ASP A 91 4.66 29.99 2.93
N LYS A 92 4.18 30.33 1.73
CA LYS A 92 3.04 31.21 1.49
C LYS A 92 2.12 30.64 0.42
N GLN A 93 0.97 31.28 0.24
CA GLN A 93 0.02 30.89 -0.79
C GLN A 93 0.67 30.98 -2.18
N SER A 94 0.64 29.87 -2.90
CA SER A 94 1.11 29.73 -4.28
C SER A 94 0.26 28.67 -4.98
N THR A 95 0.18 28.76 -6.31
CA THR A 95 -0.57 27.82 -7.14
C THR A 95 0.29 26.59 -7.43
N PHE A 96 -0.33 25.41 -7.48
CA PHE A 96 0.33 24.21 -7.97
C PHE A 96 0.26 24.18 -9.50
N GLU A 97 1.39 23.87 -10.13
CA GLU A 97 1.50 23.61 -11.56
C GLU A 97 1.85 22.14 -11.77
N GLU A 98 1.09 21.47 -12.65
CA GLU A 98 1.33 20.09 -13.01
C GLU A 98 2.37 19.95 -14.13
N GLN A 99 3.21 18.92 -14.01
CA GLN A 99 4.11 18.48 -15.05
C GLN A 99 4.01 16.95 -15.18
N VAL A 100 3.57 16.48 -16.34
CA VAL A 100 3.60 15.06 -16.67
C VAL A 100 5.06 14.66 -16.90
N LEU A 101 5.54 13.69 -16.11
CA LEU A 101 6.90 13.16 -16.22
C LEU A 101 6.95 12.01 -17.21
N ASN A 102 8.15 11.66 -17.67
CA ASN A 102 8.32 10.43 -18.44
C ASN A 102 8.01 9.22 -17.54
N ASP A 103 7.34 8.23 -18.12
CA ASP A 103 7.10 6.95 -17.48
C ASP A 103 8.44 6.25 -17.17
N GLU A 104 8.46 5.50 -16.08
CA GLU A 104 9.62 4.75 -15.61
C GLU A 104 9.29 3.26 -15.57
N VAL A 105 10.26 2.43 -15.96
CA VAL A 105 10.18 0.98 -15.87
C VAL A 105 11.27 0.52 -14.92
N ASP A 106 10.88 -0.11 -13.82
CA ASP A 106 11.79 -0.61 -12.79
C ASP A 106 11.74 -2.13 -12.66
N PRO A 107 12.82 -2.78 -12.19
CA PRO A 107 12.78 -4.18 -11.82
C PRO A 107 11.75 -4.46 -10.73
N CYS A 108 10.88 -5.45 -10.94
CA CYS A 108 9.88 -5.87 -9.96
C CYS A 108 9.95 -7.39 -9.75
N HIS A 109 10.46 -7.84 -8.60
CA HIS A 109 10.64 -9.28 -8.33
C HIS A 109 9.44 -9.93 -7.63
N GLU A 110 8.66 -9.15 -6.91
CA GLU A 110 7.53 -9.60 -6.11
C GLU A 110 6.47 -8.49 -5.99
N LEU A 111 5.22 -8.86 -5.76
CA LEU A 111 4.18 -7.89 -5.41
C LEU A 111 4.50 -7.26 -4.06
N ILE A 112 4.15 -5.99 -3.89
CA ILE A 112 4.34 -5.26 -2.63
C ILE A 112 3.62 -5.90 -1.42
N LEU A 113 2.60 -6.71 -1.67
CA LEU A 113 1.87 -7.48 -0.68
C LEU A 113 1.48 -8.85 -1.26
N THR A 114 2.19 -9.89 -0.86
CA THR A 114 1.91 -11.27 -1.29
C THR A 114 0.64 -11.82 -0.64
N GLN A 115 -0.05 -12.74 -1.34
CA GLN A 115 -1.33 -13.28 -0.89
C GLN A 115 -1.23 -14.00 0.46
N ASP A 116 -0.12 -14.70 0.66
CA ASP A 116 0.19 -15.58 1.78
C ASP A 116 1.21 -14.96 2.74
N VAL A 117 1.35 -13.62 2.76
CA VAL A 117 2.31 -12.88 3.58
C VAL A 117 2.33 -13.32 5.06
N LEU A 118 1.17 -13.61 5.64
CA LEU A 118 1.07 -14.05 7.03
C LEU A 118 1.68 -15.44 7.22
N GLU A 119 1.50 -16.34 6.25
CA GLU A 119 2.12 -17.68 6.27
C GLU A 119 3.62 -17.60 6.03
N LEU A 120 4.04 -16.85 5.00
CA LEU A 120 5.45 -16.68 4.64
C LEU A 120 6.28 -16.07 5.78
N CYS A 121 5.69 -15.17 6.57
CA CYS A 121 6.37 -14.49 7.66
C CYS A 121 6.10 -15.12 9.04
N ASP A 122 5.49 -16.29 9.10
CA ASP A 122 5.09 -16.98 10.33
C ASP A 122 4.38 -16.05 11.34
N ALA A 123 3.37 -15.34 10.86
CA ALA A 123 2.66 -14.34 11.65
C ALA A 123 1.94 -14.95 12.86
N GLN A 124 2.02 -14.23 13.96
CA GLN A 124 1.47 -14.62 15.25
C GLN A 124 0.20 -13.82 15.54
N PHE A 125 -0.85 -14.54 15.94
CA PHE A 125 -2.09 -13.93 16.39
C PHE A 125 -1.91 -13.29 17.77
N GLN A 126 -2.32 -12.03 17.93
CA GLN A 126 -2.14 -11.25 19.17
C GLN A 126 -3.46 -10.80 19.83
N GLY A 127 -4.60 -11.36 19.42
CA GLY A 127 -5.93 -11.00 19.92
C GLY A 127 -6.75 -10.20 18.91
N THR A 128 -7.79 -9.54 19.39
CA THR A 128 -8.69 -8.72 18.57
C THR A 128 -8.75 -7.28 19.06
N CYS A 129 -9.05 -6.34 18.16
CA CYS A 129 -9.36 -4.95 18.50
C CYS A 129 -10.35 -4.34 17.51
N GLU A 130 -10.82 -3.12 17.76
CA GLU A 130 -11.62 -2.38 16.79
C GLU A 130 -10.73 -1.64 15.78
N VAL A 131 -11.02 -1.81 14.48
CA VAL A 131 -10.39 -1.09 13.37
C VAL A 131 -11.46 -0.70 12.36
N LEU A 132 -11.56 0.59 12.01
CA LEU A 132 -12.55 1.11 11.05
C LEU A 132 -14.01 0.73 11.39
N GLY A 133 -14.33 0.62 12.69
CA GLY A 133 -15.66 0.22 13.17
C GLY A 133 -15.96 -1.29 13.09
N PHE A 134 -14.96 -2.12 12.81
CA PHE A 134 -15.08 -3.58 12.79
C PHE A 134 -14.18 -4.22 13.84
N GLU A 135 -14.60 -5.38 14.37
CA GLU A 135 -13.68 -6.26 15.10
C GLU A 135 -12.64 -6.84 14.13
N ALA A 136 -11.38 -6.76 14.52
CA ALA A 136 -10.23 -7.14 13.70
C ALA A 136 -9.27 -8.05 14.46
N ASP A 137 -8.85 -9.14 13.82
CA ASP A 137 -7.76 -10.01 14.24
C ASP A 137 -6.41 -9.33 14.02
N ILE A 138 -5.57 -9.33 15.06
CA ILE A 138 -4.24 -8.73 15.05
C ILE A 138 -3.20 -9.80 14.70
N TRP A 139 -2.50 -9.61 13.58
CA TRP A 139 -1.43 -10.49 13.12
C TRP A 139 -0.10 -9.76 13.08
N HIS A 140 0.84 -10.18 13.92
CA HIS A 140 2.17 -9.56 14.03
C HIS A 140 3.25 -10.48 13.48
N PHE A 141 4.22 -9.92 12.76
CA PHE A 141 5.35 -10.66 12.21
C PHE A 141 6.59 -9.78 12.00
N GLN A 142 7.74 -10.44 11.80
CA GLN A 142 8.96 -9.78 11.34
C GLN A 142 9.05 -9.88 9.82
N ARG A 143 9.27 -8.75 9.15
CA ARG A 143 9.46 -8.75 7.71
C ARG A 143 10.82 -9.36 7.35
N PRO A 144 10.93 -10.09 6.23
CA PRO A 144 12.19 -10.70 5.79
C PRO A 144 13.34 -9.70 5.67
N ASN A 145 14.58 -10.21 5.72
CA ASN A 145 15.81 -9.45 5.51
C ASN A 145 16.01 -8.28 6.50
N GLY A 146 15.50 -8.41 7.72
CA GLY A 146 15.70 -7.40 8.76
C GLY A 146 14.97 -6.08 8.50
N LYS A 147 13.95 -6.07 7.62
CA LYS A 147 13.13 -4.88 7.34
C LYS A 147 12.31 -4.42 8.56
N GLY A 148 12.30 -5.17 9.66
CA GLY A 148 11.63 -4.81 10.91
C GLY A 148 10.18 -5.31 11.01
N PRO A 149 9.47 -4.96 12.09
CA PRO A 149 8.15 -5.51 12.39
C PRO A 149 7.06 -5.03 11.42
N ALA A 150 5.99 -5.79 11.34
CA ALA A 150 4.72 -5.38 10.78
C ALA A 150 3.56 -5.99 11.55
N THR A 151 2.43 -5.30 11.57
CA THR A 151 1.17 -5.77 12.16
C THR A 151 0.04 -5.53 11.19
N TYR A 152 -0.63 -6.59 10.75
CA TYR A 152 -1.78 -6.51 9.85
C TYR A 152 -3.06 -6.84 10.61
N TYR A 153 -4.11 -6.11 10.30
CA TYR A 153 -5.41 -6.22 10.93
C TYR A 153 -6.40 -6.73 9.91
N PHE A 154 -6.90 -7.94 10.12
CA PHE A 154 -7.90 -8.57 9.27
C PHE A 154 -9.25 -8.50 9.97
N LYS A 155 -10.34 -8.20 9.26
CA LYS A 155 -11.68 -8.27 9.85
C LYS A 155 -11.91 -9.68 10.41
N ALA A 156 -12.33 -9.77 11.66
CA ALA A 156 -12.36 -11.01 12.42
C ALA A 156 -13.08 -12.13 11.66
N ASP A 157 -12.46 -13.32 11.64
CA ASP A 157 -12.96 -14.54 10.99
C ASP A 157 -13.18 -14.42 9.47
N THR A 158 -12.52 -13.45 8.84
CA THR A 158 -12.48 -13.30 7.38
C THR A 158 -11.03 -13.17 6.90
N ASN A 159 -10.85 -13.01 5.59
CA ASN A 159 -9.57 -12.64 4.98
C ASN A 159 -9.55 -11.20 4.45
N GLN A 160 -10.48 -10.34 4.89
CA GLN A 160 -10.53 -8.94 4.51
C GLN A 160 -9.49 -8.14 5.32
N LEU A 161 -8.49 -7.58 4.64
CA LEU A 161 -7.50 -6.70 5.25
C LEU A 161 -8.12 -5.31 5.53
N LEU A 162 -7.99 -4.83 6.76
CA LEU A 162 -8.50 -3.52 7.19
C LEU A 162 -7.40 -2.49 7.36
N ARG A 163 -6.26 -2.90 7.91
CA ARG A 163 -5.12 -2.02 8.18
C ARG A 163 -3.79 -2.77 8.04
N MET A 164 -2.80 -2.13 7.44
CA MET A 164 -1.40 -2.52 7.51
C MET A 164 -0.62 -1.51 8.34
N VAL A 165 0.12 -1.98 9.34
CA VAL A 165 1.13 -1.21 10.06
C VAL A 165 2.49 -1.79 9.73
N THR A 166 3.37 -0.96 9.18
CA THR A 166 4.71 -1.35 8.74
C THR A 166 5.74 -0.54 9.51
N GLY A 167 6.47 -1.18 10.42
CA GLY A 167 7.32 -0.54 11.42
C GLY A 167 6.78 -0.72 12.83
N ASP A 168 7.41 -0.06 13.79
CA ASP A 168 7.02 -0.07 15.20
C ASP A 168 6.20 1.19 15.49
N PRO A 169 4.88 1.10 15.76
CA PRO A 169 4.02 2.27 15.95
C PRO A 169 4.36 3.10 17.21
N GLN A 170 5.20 2.59 18.11
CA GLN A 170 5.72 3.37 19.24
C GLN A 170 6.97 4.19 18.86
N LYS A 171 7.58 3.93 17.71
CA LYS A 171 8.79 4.61 17.22
C LYS A 171 8.53 5.36 15.92
N MET A 172 8.21 4.61 14.86
CA MET A 172 7.88 5.09 13.53
C MET A 172 7.29 3.93 12.73
N ALA A 173 6.06 4.09 12.23
CA ALA A 173 5.41 3.14 11.36
C ALA A 173 4.60 3.85 10.27
N SER A 174 4.64 3.28 9.06
CA SER A 174 3.68 3.63 8.01
C SER A 174 2.40 2.83 8.24
N VAL A 175 1.26 3.52 8.18
CA VAL A 175 -0.07 2.92 8.36
C VAL A 175 -0.88 3.11 7.10
N ARG A 176 -1.53 2.04 6.63
CA ARG A 176 -2.47 2.07 5.50
C ARG A 176 -3.79 1.44 5.90
N ASP A 177 -4.88 2.20 5.78
CA ASP A 177 -6.24 1.76 6.05
C ASP A 177 -7.00 1.47 4.77
N PHE A 178 -7.84 0.43 4.78
CA PHE A 178 -8.59 -0.07 3.63
C PHE A 178 -10.10 -0.08 3.91
N PRO A 179 -10.79 1.07 3.77
CA PRO A 179 -12.15 1.27 4.29
C PRO A 179 -13.26 0.61 3.48
N ASN A 180 -13.04 0.27 2.21
CA ASN A 180 -14.09 -0.22 1.30
C ASN A 180 -13.61 -1.44 0.48
N PHE A 181 -12.88 -2.33 1.15
CA PHE A 181 -12.37 -3.56 0.60
C PHE A 181 -13.47 -4.39 -0.09
N ASN A 182 -13.22 -4.79 -1.33
CA ASN A 182 -14.14 -5.61 -2.11
C ASN A 182 -13.38 -6.68 -2.92
N THR A 183 -14.06 -7.78 -3.21
CA THR A 183 -13.52 -8.96 -3.92
C THR A 183 -14.26 -9.21 -5.24
N ARG A 184 -14.80 -8.16 -5.85
CA ARG A 184 -15.42 -8.27 -7.18
C ARG A 184 -14.33 -8.56 -8.20
N GLU A 185 -14.71 -9.21 -9.29
CA GLU A 185 -13.81 -9.45 -10.42
C GLU A 185 -13.22 -8.13 -10.91
N ILE A 186 -11.90 -8.11 -11.08
CA ILE A 186 -11.16 -6.95 -11.56
C ILE A 186 -11.04 -7.06 -13.07
N ASP A 187 -11.50 -6.02 -13.78
CA ASP A 187 -11.35 -5.93 -15.23
C ASP A 187 -9.85 -5.99 -15.61
N PRO A 188 -9.43 -6.90 -16.51
CA PRO A 188 -8.08 -6.95 -17.05
C PRO A 188 -7.48 -5.60 -17.44
N ASP A 189 -8.30 -4.69 -17.97
CA ASP A 189 -7.85 -3.41 -18.51
C ASP A 189 -7.34 -2.47 -17.41
N ILE A 190 -7.72 -2.69 -16.15
CA ILE A 190 -7.16 -1.96 -14.99
C ILE A 190 -5.64 -2.10 -14.91
N PHE A 191 -5.09 -3.22 -15.35
CA PHE A 191 -3.66 -3.48 -15.31
C PHE A 191 -2.93 -3.12 -16.62
N GLN A 192 -3.61 -2.62 -17.64
CA GLN A 192 -2.94 -2.18 -18.86
C GLN A 192 -2.17 -0.88 -18.60
N HIS A 193 -0.88 -0.89 -18.95
CA HIS A 193 -0.06 0.32 -18.93
C HIS A 193 -0.40 1.19 -20.14
N VAL A 194 -0.80 2.43 -19.87
CA VAL A 194 -1.04 3.46 -20.88
C VAL A 194 -0.18 4.67 -20.51
N PRO A 195 0.87 4.99 -21.28
CA PRO A 195 1.74 6.12 -20.98
C PRO A 195 0.97 7.43 -20.88
N LEU A 196 1.24 8.21 -19.84
CA LEU A 196 0.60 9.53 -19.69
C LEU A 196 1.22 10.57 -20.61
N LYS A 197 2.54 10.51 -20.78
CA LYS A 197 3.26 11.35 -21.74
C LYS A 197 3.41 10.61 -23.05
N GLN A 198 2.83 11.15 -24.12
CA GLN A 198 3.04 10.63 -25.46
C GLN A 198 4.43 11.05 -25.98
N PRO A 199 5.13 10.18 -26.73
CA PRO A 199 6.35 10.58 -27.42
C PRO A 199 6.04 11.69 -28.44
N GLU A 200 6.91 12.70 -28.49
CA GLU A 200 6.87 13.78 -29.49
C GLU A 200 7.09 13.27 -30.92
#